data_AF-A0A542MD50-F1
#
_entry.id   AF-A0A542MD50-F1
#
_cell.length_a   1.000
_cell.length_b   1.000
_cell.length_c   1.000
_cell.angle_alpha   90.00
_cell.angle_beta   90.00
_cell.angle_gamma   90.00
#
_symmetry.space_group_name_H-M   'P 1'
#
loop_
_entity.id
_entity.type
_entity.pdbx_description
1 polymer ?
#
loop_
_entity_poly.entity_id
_entity_poly.type
_entity_poly.pdbx_seq_one_letter_code
_entity_poly.pdbx_strand_id
1 'polypeptide(L)'
;MKKLITCAVAALSIHASSQANVVYEWQGNNNAAPYNLTLRMEFTDAAFAAGAVHVWARQYQFLPNTGLVSFHYTFPGPAQPISYLPAERPFGEGELLDMDIVFEKDLTLSGNFKAIGIESHVFMDSVGSLFTVTNANSDAGMVWAGCAPWTACAGATGVFRQVPEPGSMALVGLGLIGLARRTRRGKPPAP
;
A
#
# COMPACT_ATOMS: atom_id res chain seq x y z
N MET A 1 24.25 44.83 -12.73
CA MET A 1 23.14 44.25 -11.93
C MET A 1 22.07 43.65 -12.86
N LYS A 2 22.32 42.50 -13.52
CA LYS A 2 21.31 41.87 -14.43
C LYS A 2 21.44 40.33 -14.59
N LYS A 3 22.21 39.63 -13.74
CA LYS A 3 22.51 38.18 -13.92
C LYS A 3 22.35 37.33 -12.65
N LEU A 4 21.39 37.64 -11.79
CA LEU A 4 21.17 36.90 -10.54
C LEU A 4 19.72 36.41 -10.32
N ILE A 5 18.81 36.65 -11.26
CA ILE A 5 17.38 36.34 -11.07
C ILE A 5 16.98 35.00 -11.74
N THR A 6 17.79 34.44 -12.64
CA THR A 6 17.38 33.27 -13.42
C THR A 6 17.44 31.93 -12.67
N CYS A 7 18.16 31.82 -11.54
CA CYS A 7 18.24 30.55 -10.81
C CYS A 7 17.10 30.30 -9.81
N ALA A 8 16.31 31.33 -9.46
CA ALA A 8 15.23 31.15 -8.48
C ALA A 8 13.96 30.53 -9.08
N VAL A 9 13.74 30.69 -10.40
CA VAL A 9 12.55 30.14 -11.07
C VAL A 9 12.75 28.64 -11.39
N ALA A 10 13.97 28.21 -11.72
CA ALA A 10 14.26 26.80 -11.99
C ALA A 10 14.13 25.87 -10.76
N ALA A 11 14.25 26.41 -9.54
CA ALA A 11 14.07 25.65 -8.30
C ALA A 11 12.59 25.49 -7.90
N LEU A 12 11.68 26.30 -8.47
CA LEU A 12 10.23 26.19 -8.26
C LEU A 12 9.53 25.41 -9.40
N SER A 13 10.21 25.18 -10.52
CA SER A 13 9.71 24.37 -11.65
C SER A 13 9.89 22.86 -11.48
N ILE A 14 10.51 22.38 -10.40
CA ILE A 14 10.54 20.95 -10.04
C ILE A 14 9.35 20.66 -9.11
N HIS A 15 8.16 21.12 -9.51
CA HIS A 15 6.93 20.39 -9.18
C HIS A 15 6.69 19.42 -10.33
N ALA A 16 7.71 18.59 -10.62
CA ALA A 16 7.48 17.40 -11.40
C ALA A 16 6.44 16.62 -10.60
N SER A 17 5.25 16.56 -11.17
CA SER A 17 4.09 15.82 -10.68
C SER A 17 4.42 14.32 -10.63
N SER A 18 5.30 13.91 -9.71
CA SER A 18 5.25 12.56 -9.20
C SER A 18 4.20 12.58 -8.10
N GLN A 19 2.93 12.51 -8.50
CA GLN A 19 1.92 11.94 -7.59
C GLN A 19 2.34 10.49 -7.41
N ALA A 20 3.16 10.24 -6.39
CA ALA A 20 3.51 8.90 -6.01
C ALA A 20 2.25 8.33 -5.36
N ASN A 21 1.77 7.20 -5.86
CA ASN A 21 0.62 6.55 -5.27
C ASN A 21 0.89 6.21 -3.79
N VAL A 22 -0.16 6.20 -3.00
CA VAL A 22 -0.09 5.88 -1.57
C VAL A 22 -0.11 4.37 -1.39
N VAL A 23 1.02 3.82 -0.95
CA VAL A 23 1.21 2.38 -0.77
C VAL A 23 1.02 1.99 0.70
N TYR A 24 0.23 0.96 0.95
CA TYR A 24 0.08 0.32 2.25
C TYR A 24 0.52 -1.13 2.18
N GLU A 25 1.30 -1.57 3.16
CA GLU A 25 1.73 -2.96 3.29
C GLU A 25 1.25 -3.56 4.61
N TRP A 26 0.88 -4.84 4.54
CA TRP A 26 0.47 -5.63 5.69
C TRP A 26 1.65 -5.93 6.61
N GLN A 27 1.48 -5.64 7.89
CA GLN A 27 2.39 -5.98 8.98
C GLN A 27 1.67 -6.92 9.94
N GLY A 28 1.58 -8.19 9.53
CA GLY A 28 1.00 -9.27 10.33
C GLY A 28 1.90 -9.71 11.47
N ASN A 29 1.30 -10.12 12.58
CA ASN A 29 1.97 -11.01 13.52
C ASN A 29 1.82 -12.46 13.03
N ASN A 30 2.90 -13.24 13.15
CA ASN A 30 2.92 -14.65 12.78
C ASN A 30 2.49 -15.57 13.94
N ASN A 31 1.69 -15.05 14.87
CA ASN A 31 1.27 -15.78 16.08
C ASN A 31 0.03 -16.66 15.85
N ALA A 32 -0.69 -16.44 14.75
CA ALA A 32 -1.84 -17.22 14.34
C ALA A 32 -1.82 -17.39 12.81
N ALA A 33 -2.38 -18.50 12.32
CA ALA A 33 -2.50 -18.77 10.89
C ALA A 33 -3.54 -17.85 10.22
N PRO A 34 -3.39 -17.52 8.92
CA PRO A 34 -2.27 -17.87 8.05
C PRO A 34 -0.97 -17.09 8.35
N TYR A 35 0.15 -17.79 8.46
CA TYR A 35 1.49 -17.21 8.64
C TYR A 35 2.05 -16.68 7.32
N ASN A 36 2.94 -15.68 7.42
CA ASN A 36 3.70 -15.13 6.29
C ASN A 36 2.83 -14.70 5.09
N LEU A 37 1.56 -14.39 5.33
CA LEU A 37 0.69 -13.73 4.37
C LEU A 37 1.30 -12.36 4.05
N THR A 38 1.49 -12.08 2.76
CA THR A 38 1.87 -10.75 2.31
C THR A 38 0.70 -10.10 1.61
N LEU A 39 0.42 -8.84 1.94
CA LEU A 39 -0.53 -8.02 1.19
C LEU A 39 0.04 -6.63 0.95
N ARG A 40 -0.30 -6.07 -0.20
CA ARG A 40 0.01 -4.70 -0.56
C ARG A 40 -1.18 -4.07 -1.29
N MET A 41 -1.52 -2.86 -0.88
CA MET A 41 -2.53 -2.02 -1.52
C MET A 41 -1.88 -0.73 -1.99
N GLU A 42 -2.26 -0.28 -3.17
CA GLU A 42 -1.80 0.99 -3.74
C GLU A 42 -3.02 1.82 -4.14
N PHE A 43 -3.06 3.06 -3.67
CA PHE A 43 -4.17 3.99 -3.88
C PHE A 43 -3.69 5.28 -4.53
N THR A 44 -4.58 5.95 -5.24
CA THR A 44 -4.29 7.29 -5.76
C THR A 44 -4.25 8.32 -4.64
N ASP A 45 -3.51 9.40 -4.82
CA ASP A 45 -3.52 10.55 -3.90
C ASP A 45 -4.93 11.11 -3.67
N ALA A 46 -5.75 11.12 -4.72
CA ALA A 46 -7.12 11.62 -4.64
C ALA A 46 -7.99 10.77 -3.72
N ALA A 47 -7.83 9.44 -3.76
CA ALA A 47 -8.49 8.52 -2.85
C ALA A 47 -8.03 8.71 -1.41
N PHE A 48 -6.72 8.82 -1.19
CA PHE A 48 -6.16 9.09 0.13
C PHE A 48 -6.68 10.42 0.70
N ALA A 49 -6.69 11.48 -0.10
CA ALA A 49 -7.22 12.79 0.29
C ALA A 49 -8.74 12.78 0.56
N ALA A 50 -9.49 11.90 -0.10
CA ALA A 50 -10.92 11.71 0.16
C ALA A 50 -11.21 11.00 1.50
N GLY A 51 -10.22 10.28 2.05
CA GLY A 51 -10.30 9.66 3.37
C GLY A 51 -10.90 8.25 3.39
N ALA A 52 -11.51 7.79 2.30
CA ALA A 52 -12.00 6.42 2.16
C ALA A 52 -12.08 5.97 0.70
N VAL A 53 -12.08 4.65 0.49
CA VAL A 53 -12.27 3.98 -0.79
C VAL A 53 -13.30 2.87 -0.64
N HIS A 54 -14.22 2.80 -1.58
CA HIS A 54 -15.11 1.66 -1.79
C HIS A 54 -14.84 1.07 -3.17
N VAL A 55 -14.62 -0.24 -3.24
CA VAL A 55 -14.47 -0.98 -4.49
C VAL A 55 -15.37 -2.20 -4.45
N TRP A 56 -16.24 -2.31 -5.44
CA TRP A 56 -16.97 -3.54 -5.70
C TRP A 56 -16.77 -3.95 -7.16
N ALA A 57 -16.19 -5.12 -7.34
CA ALA A 57 -15.82 -5.67 -8.63
C ALA A 57 -16.10 -7.17 -8.68
N ARG A 58 -16.60 -7.63 -9.81
CA ARG A 58 -16.78 -9.06 -10.13
C ARG A 58 -16.33 -9.32 -11.56
N GLN A 59 -16.13 -10.59 -11.90
CA GLN A 59 -15.79 -11.09 -13.23
C GLN A 59 -16.23 -10.21 -14.41
N TYR A 60 -15.29 -9.99 -15.32
CA TYR A 60 -15.41 -9.20 -16.55
C TYR A 60 -15.71 -7.70 -16.39
N GLN A 61 -15.63 -7.17 -15.16
CA GLN A 61 -15.75 -5.73 -14.93
C GLN A 61 -14.41 -5.03 -15.06
N PHE A 62 -14.43 -3.83 -15.65
CA PHE A 62 -13.31 -2.92 -15.75
C PHE A 62 -13.63 -1.64 -14.98
N LEU A 63 -12.74 -1.23 -14.06
CA LEU A 63 -13.05 -0.19 -13.07
C LEU A 63 -11.92 0.86 -13.00
N PRO A 64 -11.75 1.70 -14.04
CA PRO A 64 -10.58 2.58 -14.15
C PRO A 64 -10.56 3.80 -13.21
N ASN A 65 -11.53 3.97 -12.30
CA ASN A 65 -11.65 5.18 -11.46
C ASN A 65 -12.10 4.90 -10.02
N THR A 66 -11.66 3.80 -9.43
CA THR A 66 -12.03 3.42 -8.05
C THR A 66 -11.17 4.10 -6.99
N GLY A 67 -10.04 4.68 -7.40
CA GLY A 67 -9.01 5.14 -6.46
C GLY A 67 -8.07 4.03 -5.98
N LEU A 68 -8.40 2.76 -6.22
CA LEU A 68 -7.51 1.62 -6.05
C LEU A 68 -6.67 1.43 -7.33
N VAL A 69 -5.36 1.58 -7.21
CA VAL A 69 -4.39 1.36 -8.29
C VAL A 69 -4.08 -0.12 -8.39
N SER A 70 -3.75 -0.76 -7.26
CA SER A 70 -3.46 -2.18 -7.23
C SER A 70 -3.77 -2.83 -5.88
N PHE A 71 -4.14 -4.09 -5.92
CA PHE A 71 -4.24 -4.94 -4.73
C PHE A 71 -3.56 -6.28 -4.99
N HIS A 72 -2.60 -6.63 -4.14
CA HIS A 72 -1.80 -7.84 -4.27
C HIS A 72 -1.80 -8.62 -2.95
N TYR A 73 -1.90 -9.95 -3.05
CA TYR A 73 -1.65 -10.82 -1.91
C TYR A 73 -1.00 -12.15 -2.30
N THR A 74 -0.25 -12.72 -1.37
CA THR A 74 0.36 -14.05 -1.52
C THR A 74 0.30 -14.84 -0.22
N PHE A 75 0.18 -16.16 -0.35
CA PHE A 75 0.43 -17.10 0.74
C PHE A 75 1.80 -17.76 0.55
N PRO A 76 2.49 -18.16 1.63
CA PRO A 76 3.69 -18.98 1.48
C PRO A 76 3.33 -20.34 0.86
N GLY A 77 4.21 -20.87 0.00
CA GLY A 77 4.05 -22.16 -0.65
C GLY A 77 3.77 -22.05 -2.16
N PRO A 78 3.11 -23.06 -2.77
CA PRO A 78 2.87 -23.14 -4.20
C PRO A 78 1.66 -22.32 -4.69
N ALA A 79 0.92 -21.68 -3.78
CA ALA A 79 -0.22 -20.84 -4.13
C ALA A 79 0.23 -19.68 -5.03
N GLN A 80 -0.51 -19.44 -6.11
CA GLN A 80 -0.20 -18.35 -7.03
C GLN A 80 -0.47 -16.99 -6.39
N PRO A 81 0.38 -15.98 -6.66
CA PRO A 81 0.11 -14.61 -6.23
C PRO A 81 -1.14 -14.08 -6.94
N ILE A 82 -2.00 -13.39 -6.20
CA ILE A 82 -3.17 -12.72 -6.76
C ILE A 82 -2.90 -11.23 -6.85
N SER A 83 -3.28 -10.64 -7.99
CA SER A 83 -3.01 -9.24 -8.33
C SER A 83 -4.19 -8.66 -9.11
N TYR A 84 -4.84 -7.65 -8.53
CA TYR A 84 -5.89 -6.87 -9.20
C TYR A 84 -5.31 -5.52 -9.63
N LEU A 85 -5.53 -5.19 -10.90
CA LEU A 85 -5.09 -3.94 -11.53
C LEU A 85 -6.30 -3.31 -12.23
N PRO A 86 -7.23 -2.69 -11.46
CA PRO A 86 -8.57 -2.34 -11.94
C PRO A 86 -8.60 -1.39 -13.14
N ALA A 87 -7.53 -0.60 -13.32
CA ALA A 87 -7.35 0.33 -14.43
C ALA A 87 -6.59 -0.25 -15.63
N GLU A 88 -5.95 -1.42 -15.49
CA GLU A 88 -5.13 -2.02 -16.56
C GLU A 88 -5.84 -3.17 -17.26
N ARG A 89 -6.61 -3.98 -16.53
CA ARG A 89 -7.33 -5.13 -17.08
C ARG A 89 -8.70 -5.33 -16.42
N PRO A 90 -9.65 -5.96 -17.12
CA PRO A 90 -10.86 -6.44 -16.46
C PRO A 90 -10.54 -7.55 -15.46
N PHE A 91 -11.45 -7.73 -14.50
CA PHE A 91 -11.47 -8.88 -13.61
C PHE A 91 -11.69 -10.17 -14.43
N GLY A 92 -10.90 -11.19 -14.15
CA GLY A 92 -10.96 -12.51 -14.77
C GLY A 92 -12.19 -13.30 -14.33
N GLU A 93 -12.38 -14.46 -14.96
CA GLU A 93 -13.39 -15.43 -14.52
C GLU A 93 -13.10 -15.88 -13.08
N GLY A 94 -14.14 -15.97 -12.26
CA GLY A 94 -14.00 -16.35 -10.84
C GLY A 94 -13.44 -15.26 -9.93
N GLU A 95 -13.00 -14.11 -10.47
CA GLU A 95 -12.46 -13.01 -9.66
C GLU A 95 -13.57 -12.15 -9.01
N LEU A 96 -13.36 -11.77 -7.75
CA LEU A 96 -14.17 -10.80 -7.01
C LEU A 96 -13.29 -9.97 -6.08
N LEU A 97 -13.57 -8.67 -6.03
CA LEU A 97 -13.02 -7.77 -5.02
C LEU A 97 -14.15 -6.92 -4.44
N ASP A 98 -14.35 -7.02 -3.14
CA ASP A 98 -15.29 -6.22 -2.36
C ASP A 98 -14.48 -5.58 -1.23
N MET A 99 -14.41 -4.25 -1.17
CA MET A 99 -13.46 -3.54 -0.33
C MET A 99 -14.07 -2.23 0.16
N ASP A 100 -14.06 -2.02 1.47
CA ASP A 100 -14.37 -0.77 2.14
C ASP A 100 -13.20 -0.40 3.04
N ILE A 101 -12.44 0.64 2.67
CA ILE A 101 -11.22 1.04 3.37
C ILE A 101 -11.31 2.51 3.78
N VAL A 102 -10.87 2.79 5.00
CA VAL A 102 -10.73 4.14 5.54
C VAL A 102 -9.25 4.39 5.83
N PHE A 103 -8.78 5.58 5.46
CA PHE A 103 -7.42 6.02 5.75
C PHE A 103 -7.36 6.69 7.12
N GLU A 104 -6.62 6.10 8.04
CA GLU A 104 -6.50 6.60 9.41
C GLU A 104 -5.40 7.66 9.53
N LYS A 105 -5.54 8.53 10.54
CA LYS A 105 -4.60 9.64 10.77
C LYS A 105 -3.18 9.22 11.14
N ASP A 106 -3.01 8.00 11.65
CA ASP A 106 -1.72 7.42 12.03
C ASP A 106 -1.05 6.66 10.88
N LEU A 107 -1.51 6.90 9.64
CA LEU A 107 -1.02 6.27 8.41
C LEU A 107 -1.22 4.75 8.44
N THR A 108 -2.33 4.33 9.04
CA THR A 108 -2.84 2.97 8.97
C THR A 108 -4.17 2.93 8.21
N LEU A 109 -4.67 1.73 7.96
CA LEU A 109 -6.00 1.52 7.39
C LEU A 109 -6.94 0.95 8.44
N SER A 110 -8.23 1.17 8.24
CA SER A 110 -9.32 0.39 8.84
C SER A 110 -10.34 0.02 7.76
N GLY A 111 -11.25 -0.90 8.08
CA GLY A 111 -12.34 -1.35 7.21
C GLY A 111 -12.41 -2.86 7.04
N ASN A 112 -12.80 -3.30 5.84
CA ASN A 112 -12.91 -4.71 5.48
C ASN A 112 -12.63 -4.92 3.99
N PHE A 113 -12.23 -6.14 3.63
CA PHE A 113 -12.23 -6.55 2.23
C PHE A 113 -12.38 -8.06 2.07
N LYS A 114 -12.87 -8.45 0.90
CA LYS A 114 -12.94 -9.81 0.41
C LYS A 114 -12.34 -9.86 -0.98
N ALA A 115 -11.31 -10.65 -1.13
CA ALA A 115 -10.68 -10.88 -2.42
C ALA A 115 -10.72 -12.36 -2.75
N ILE A 116 -11.27 -12.68 -3.92
CA ILE A 116 -11.39 -14.03 -4.44
C ILE A 116 -10.72 -14.04 -5.80
N GLY A 117 -9.59 -14.74 -5.90
CA GLY A 117 -8.96 -15.10 -7.16
C GLY A 117 -9.40 -16.49 -7.63
N ILE A 118 -8.79 -16.98 -8.72
CA ILE A 118 -9.17 -18.25 -9.34
C ILE A 118 -8.90 -19.47 -8.45
N GLU A 119 -7.83 -19.43 -7.65
CA GLU A 119 -7.32 -20.57 -6.87
C GLU A 119 -7.19 -20.25 -5.37
N SER A 120 -7.55 -19.05 -4.95
CA SER A 120 -7.39 -18.63 -3.56
C SER A 120 -8.27 -17.44 -3.21
N HIS A 121 -8.50 -17.25 -1.92
CA HIS A 121 -9.19 -16.07 -1.40
C HIS A 121 -8.65 -15.64 -0.04
N VAL A 122 -8.85 -14.38 0.29
CA VAL A 122 -8.55 -13.78 1.60
C VAL A 122 -9.58 -12.73 1.96
N PHE A 123 -10.20 -12.89 3.14
CA PHE A 123 -11.18 -11.99 3.72
C PHE A 123 -10.62 -11.45 5.04
N MET A 124 -10.75 -10.15 5.25
CA MET A 124 -10.26 -9.47 6.45
C MET A 124 -11.24 -8.41 6.93
N ASP A 125 -11.36 -8.32 8.25
CA ASP A 125 -12.19 -7.33 8.94
C ASP A 125 -11.35 -6.66 10.02
N SER A 126 -11.55 -5.35 10.23
CA SER A 126 -10.82 -4.60 11.25
C SER A 126 -11.67 -4.18 12.44
N VAL A 127 -11.03 -4.07 13.61
CA VAL A 127 -11.52 -3.30 14.76
C VAL A 127 -10.52 -2.17 15.01
N GLY A 128 -10.87 -0.93 14.67
CA GLY A 128 -9.89 0.14 14.52
C GLY A 128 -8.91 -0.21 13.39
N SER A 129 -7.61 -0.02 13.59
CA SER A 129 -6.60 -0.36 12.57
C SER A 129 -6.12 -1.82 12.58
N LEU A 130 -6.57 -2.62 13.56
CA LEU A 130 -6.20 -4.02 13.68
C LEU A 130 -7.11 -4.88 12.80
N PHE A 131 -6.60 -5.37 11.68
CA PHE A 131 -7.31 -6.35 10.87
C PHE A 131 -7.08 -7.77 11.40
N THR A 132 -8.09 -8.60 11.21
CA THR A 132 -8.06 -10.04 11.43
C THR A 132 -8.42 -10.73 10.13
N VAL A 133 -7.64 -11.73 9.73
CA VAL A 133 -8.02 -12.64 8.64
C VAL A 133 -9.20 -13.47 9.14
N THR A 134 -10.37 -13.27 8.52
CA THR A 134 -11.60 -13.97 8.90
C THR A 134 -11.83 -15.22 8.07
N ASN A 135 -11.23 -15.28 6.87
CA ASN A 135 -11.23 -16.47 6.04
C ASN A 135 -10.13 -16.40 4.98
N ALA A 136 -9.26 -17.40 4.91
CA ALA A 136 -8.27 -17.54 3.86
C ALA A 136 -8.19 -19.00 3.42
N ASN A 137 -8.16 -19.25 2.11
CA ASN A 137 -7.96 -20.59 1.56
C ASN A 137 -7.26 -20.55 0.20
N SER A 138 -6.72 -21.69 -0.22
CA SER A 138 -6.25 -21.92 -1.59
C SER A 138 -6.38 -23.38 -2.01
N ASP A 139 -6.69 -23.60 -3.28
CA ASP A 139 -6.72 -24.90 -3.94
C ASP A 139 -5.34 -25.57 -4.02
N ALA A 140 -4.25 -24.81 -3.87
CA ALA A 140 -2.90 -25.38 -3.76
C ALA A 140 -2.60 -25.92 -2.35
N GLY A 141 -3.51 -25.74 -1.40
CA GLY A 141 -3.32 -26.02 0.02
C GLY A 141 -2.43 -24.99 0.72
N MET A 142 -2.75 -24.69 1.98
CA MET A 142 -2.08 -23.62 2.74
C MET A 142 -1.29 -24.14 3.96
N VAL A 143 -0.74 -25.35 3.87
CA VAL A 143 0.02 -25.97 4.98
C VAL A 143 1.26 -25.16 5.36
N TRP A 144 1.92 -24.50 4.40
CA TRP A 144 3.07 -23.61 4.65
C TRP A 144 2.67 -22.30 5.35
N ALA A 145 1.39 -21.94 5.28
CA ALA A 145 0.82 -20.84 6.06
C ALA A 145 0.31 -21.31 7.42
N GLY A 146 0.54 -22.57 7.81
CA GLY A 146 0.07 -23.14 9.08
C GLY A 146 -1.42 -23.53 9.07
N CYS A 147 -2.07 -23.54 7.92
CA CYS A 147 -3.47 -23.90 7.78
C CYS A 147 -3.64 -25.41 7.62
N ALA A 148 -4.76 -25.95 8.11
CA ALA A 148 -5.10 -27.35 7.89
C ALA A 148 -5.31 -27.60 6.37
N PRO A 149 -4.93 -28.78 5.85
CA PRO A 149 -5.14 -29.10 4.44
C PRO A 149 -6.59 -28.91 4.02
N TRP A 150 -6.81 -28.29 2.85
CA TRP A 150 -8.12 -28.12 2.22
C TRP A 150 -9.18 -27.41 3.09
N THR A 151 -8.74 -26.70 4.13
CA THR A 151 -9.63 -26.04 5.09
C THR A 151 -9.26 -24.57 5.15
N ALA A 152 -10.28 -23.71 5.11
CA ALA A 152 -10.09 -22.29 5.35
C ALA A 152 -9.48 -22.04 6.73
N CYS A 153 -8.56 -21.10 6.81
CA CYS A 153 -7.96 -20.65 8.06
C CYS A 153 -8.27 -19.18 8.35
N ALA A 154 -8.17 -18.83 9.63
CA ALA A 154 -8.51 -17.51 10.15
C ALA A 154 -7.73 -17.26 11.44
N GLY A 155 -7.62 -15.99 11.83
CA GLY A 155 -7.08 -15.57 13.12
C GLY A 155 -5.78 -14.78 13.05
N ALA A 156 -5.04 -14.80 11.94
CA ALA A 156 -3.89 -13.92 11.75
C ALA A 156 -4.32 -12.45 11.90
N THR A 157 -3.56 -11.69 12.69
CA THR A 157 -3.86 -10.27 12.96
C THR A 157 -2.68 -9.38 12.62
N GLY A 158 -2.95 -8.10 12.39
CA GLY A 158 -1.93 -7.15 11.96
C GLY A 158 -2.53 -5.82 11.53
N VAL A 159 -1.65 -4.94 11.04
CA VAL A 159 -2.01 -3.59 10.62
C VAL A 159 -1.50 -3.36 9.20
N PHE A 160 -2.24 -2.59 8.40
CA PHE A 160 -1.69 -2.01 7.19
C PHE A 160 -1.01 -0.70 7.55
N ARG A 161 0.24 -0.52 7.13
CA ARG A 161 0.97 0.74 7.32
C ARG A 161 1.40 1.34 6.00
N GLN A 162 1.30 2.65 5.92
CA GLN A 162 1.79 3.38 4.76
C GLN A 162 3.31 3.20 4.64
N VAL A 163 3.76 2.88 3.43
CA VAL A 163 5.18 2.85 3.08
C VAL A 163 5.62 4.29 2.75
N PRO A 164 6.65 4.85 3.43
CA PRO A 164 7.12 6.19 3.13
C PRO A 164 7.61 6.32 1.69
N GLU A 165 7.23 7.40 1.01
CA GLU A 165 7.69 7.66 -0.35
C GLU A 165 9.21 7.86 -0.39
N PRO A 166 9.92 7.22 -1.34
CA PRO A 166 11.37 7.39 -1.51
C PRO A 166 11.78 8.87 -1.74
N GLY A 167 10.89 9.66 -2.37
CA GLY A 167 11.12 11.08 -2.65
C GLY A 167 11.23 11.94 -1.40
N SER A 168 10.42 11.67 -0.37
CA SER A 168 10.46 12.42 0.89
C SER A 168 11.76 12.19 1.66
N MET A 169 12.29 10.97 1.62
CA MET A 169 13.60 10.63 2.21
C MET A 169 14.75 11.35 1.50
N ALA A 170 14.71 11.45 0.18
CA ALA A 170 15.72 12.18 -0.60
C ALA A 170 15.70 13.69 -0.28
N LEU A 171 14.52 14.29 -0.12
CA LEU A 171 14.38 15.71 0.24
C LEU A 171 14.85 16.02 1.66
N VAL A 172 14.58 15.14 2.63
CA VAL A 172 15.13 15.26 3.99
C VAL A 172 16.66 15.16 3.96
N GLY A 173 17.21 14.19 3.23
CA GLY A 173 18.66 14.03 3.07
C GLY A 173 19.33 15.27 2.46
N LEU A 174 18.74 15.82 1.39
CA LEU A 174 19.24 17.04 0.75
C LEU A 174 19.11 18.28 1.65
N GLY A 175 18.02 18.39 2.41
CA GLY A 175 17.79 19.47 3.38
C GLY A 175 18.85 19.48 4.49
N LEU A 176 19.18 18.31 5.05
CA LEU A 176 20.21 18.17 6.07
C LEU A 176 21.61 18.50 5.54
N ILE A 177 21.95 18.05 4.33
CA ILE A 177 23.23 18.39 3.68
C ILE A 177 23.32 19.91 3.41
N GLY A 178 22.22 20.53 2.98
CA GLY A 178 22.15 21.99 2.77
C GLY A 178 22.39 22.78 4.07
N LEU A 179 21.77 22.36 5.17
CA LEU A 179 21.96 22.96 6.50
C LEU A 179 23.40 22.77 7.01
N ALA A 180 23.97 21.58 6.88
CA ALA A 180 25.34 21.29 7.28
C ALA A 180 26.39 22.10 6.49
N ARG A 181 26.11 22.42 5.22
CA ARG A 181 27.00 23.25 4.39
C ARG A 181 26.90 24.74 4.73
N ARG A 182 25.75 25.19 5.27
CA ARG A 182 25.53 26.57 5.70
C ARG A 182 26.22 26.88 7.04
N THR A 183 26.25 25.93 7.97
CA THR A 183 26.91 26.11 9.28
C THR A 183 28.44 26.17 9.18
N ARG A 184 29.05 25.52 8.18
CA ARG A 184 30.51 25.59 7.94
C ARG A 184 31.00 26.90 7.31
N ARG A 185 30.11 27.72 6.73
CA ARG A 185 30.46 29.03 6.15
C ARG A 185 30.30 30.21 7.11
N GLY A 186 29.84 29.96 8.34
CA GLY A 186 29.53 30.99 9.33
C GLY A 186 30.57 31.23 10.41
N LYS A 187 31.83 30.77 10.26
CA LYS A 187 32.90 31.10 11.22
C LYS A 187 33.59 32.39 10.77
N PRO A 188 33.40 33.54 11.45
CA PRO A 188 34.13 34.76 11.14
C PRO A 188 35.61 34.54 11.49
N PRO A 189 36.56 35.13 10.76
CA PRO A 189 37.96 35.15 11.20
C PRO A 189 38.05 35.88 12.55
N ALA A 190 38.75 35.26 13.50
CA ALA A 190 39.07 35.85 14.80
C ALA A 190 39.99 37.09 14.61
N PRO A 191 39.88 38.09 15.50
CA PRO A 191 40.64 39.33 15.42
C PRO A 191 42.15 39.13 15.57
#